data_AF-A0A963RR15-F1
#
_entry.id   AF-A0A963RR15-F1
#
_cell.length_a   1.000
_cell.length_b   1.000
_cell.length_c   1.000
_cell.angle_alpha   90.00
_cell.angle_beta   90.00
_cell.angle_gamma   90.00
#
_symmetry.space_group_name_H-M   'P 1'
#
loop_
_entity.id
_entity.type
_entity.pdbx_description
1 polymer ?
#
loop_
_entity_poly.entity_id
_entity_poly.type
_entity_poly.pdbx_seq_one_letter_code
_entity_poly.pdbx_strand_id
1 'polypeptide(L)'
;LEREFGAGAVNRGRELFAQNCARCHSSQSDTAGNPNADFMKISATTGLREDWMGNDKATPASEVGTYRCRALHSNHMSGHIWEEYGSETLRAQPPDPNIREPGDGGRGHYRNISLLNLWAHAPFMHNNAIGPELCGNPANKANDFYAQRPRYVEASNIRLLPPDKQPACFEYDPSVAGRFELYKRSMDALLNPARRIPKVTLLNQDVTLRIGPKLWDGTDRETLLGFQLTIPHEIDGRGVTAGTLGNFQHKEFVVDLVRAKTAPKVLGPELEKRLGAETGKKVFADLKAIVGEVTKPNGLVDALKARPYLVKQVYSACTAEVENEGHRFGEDLSDADKKALTAFLATL
;
A
#
# COMPACT_ATOMS: atom_id res chain seq x y z
N LEU A 1 4.85 -32.36 -0.75
CA LEU A 1 3.83 -31.84 0.17
C LEU A 1 3.67 -32.71 1.40
N GLU A 2 3.05 -33.90 1.36
CA GLU A 2 2.88 -34.77 2.53
C GLU A 2 4.22 -35.16 3.22
N ARG A 3 5.27 -35.41 2.43
CA ARG A 3 6.62 -35.66 2.97
C ARG A 3 7.25 -34.44 3.66
N GLU A 4 6.85 -33.24 3.28
CA GLU A 4 7.47 -31.98 3.70
C GLU A 4 6.70 -31.29 4.83
N PHE A 5 5.37 -31.34 4.78
CA PHE A 5 4.48 -30.70 5.75
C PHE A 5 3.83 -31.68 6.74
N GLY A 6 4.06 -32.98 6.57
CA GLY A 6 3.51 -34.04 7.41
C GLY A 6 2.36 -34.79 6.73
N ALA A 7 2.13 -36.03 7.20
CA ALA A 7 1.07 -36.88 6.67
C ALA A 7 -0.33 -36.32 7.00
N GLY A 8 -1.23 -36.31 6.02
CA GLY A 8 -2.56 -35.70 6.08
C GLY A 8 -2.59 -34.17 5.91
N ALA A 9 -1.45 -33.53 5.62
CA ALA A 9 -1.35 -32.06 5.63
C ALA A 9 -2.24 -31.40 4.58
N VAL A 10 -2.35 -31.96 3.37
CA VAL A 10 -3.19 -31.38 2.30
C VAL A 10 -4.68 -31.44 2.68
N ASN A 11 -5.14 -32.57 3.21
CA ASN A 11 -6.53 -32.72 3.64
C ASN A 11 -6.88 -31.78 4.78
N ARG A 12 -6.02 -31.70 5.80
CA ARG A 12 -6.19 -30.75 6.91
C ARG A 12 -6.18 -29.29 6.42
N GLY A 13 -5.27 -28.96 5.51
CA GLY A 13 -5.18 -27.63 4.92
C GLY A 13 -6.44 -27.22 4.16
N ARG A 14 -7.08 -28.17 3.46
CA ARG A 14 -8.35 -27.95 2.75
C ARG A 14 -9.49 -27.58 3.71
N GLU A 15 -9.59 -28.27 4.84
CA GLU A 15 -10.58 -27.94 5.89
C GLU A 15 -10.34 -26.54 6.46
N LEU A 16 -9.09 -26.21 6.77
CA LEU A 16 -8.70 -24.89 7.28
C LEU A 16 -8.99 -23.79 6.28
N PHE A 17 -8.73 -24.04 4.99
CA PHE A 17 -9.05 -23.10 3.91
C PHE A 17 -10.55 -22.86 3.81
N ALA A 18 -11.37 -23.91 3.88
CA ALA A 18 -12.83 -23.78 3.90
C ALA A 18 -13.30 -22.88 5.06
N GLN A 19 -12.74 -23.07 6.25
CA GLN A 19 -13.12 -22.33 7.45
C GLN A 19 -12.69 -20.85 7.43
N ASN A 20 -11.47 -20.57 6.94
CA ASN A 20 -10.83 -19.27 7.15
C ASN A 20 -10.68 -18.42 5.89
N CYS A 21 -10.68 -19.02 4.70
CA CYS A 21 -10.26 -18.36 3.46
C CYS A 21 -11.30 -18.42 2.34
N ALA A 22 -12.09 -19.48 2.27
CA ALA A 22 -13.00 -19.75 1.14
C ALA A 22 -14.08 -18.69 0.94
N ARG A 23 -14.51 -17.97 2.00
CA ARG A 23 -15.46 -16.85 1.88
C ARG A 23 -14.99 -15.80 0.85
N CYS A 24 -13.70 -15.52 0.84
CA CYS A 24 -13.07 -14.60 -0.10
C CYS A 24 -12.57 -15.33 -1.34
N HIS A 25 -12.01 -16.54 -1.18
CA HIS A 25 -11.21 -17.21 -2.21
C HIS A 25 -11.87 -18.44 -2.87
N SER A 26 -13.19 -18.56 -2.83
CA SER A 26 -13.91 -19.57 -3.59
C SER A 26 -14.98 -18.93 -4.45
N SER A 27 -15.09 -19.43 -5.67
CA SER A 27 -16.12 -18.99 -6.63
C SER A 27 -17.46 -19.69 -6.38
N GLN A 28 -17.44 -20.75 -5.59
CA GLN A 28 -18.61 -21.52 -5.19
C GLN A 28 -19.28 -20.88 -3.97
N SER A 29 -20.60 -20.97 -3.87
CA SER A 29 -21.39 -20.29 -2.84
C SER A 29 -21.46 -21.04 -1.50
N ASP A 30 -21.15 -22.33 -1.46
CA ASP A 30 -21.38 -23.26 -0.34
C ASP A 30 -20.09 -23.89 0.22
N THR A 31 -18.93 -23.28 -0.07
CA THR A 31 -17.63 -23.79 0.37
C THR A 31 -17.14 -23.20 1.68
N ALA A 32 -17.59 -22.00 2.04
CA ALA A 32 -17.23 -21.35 3.30
C ALA A 32 -17.75 -22.16 4.49
N GLY A 33 -16.84 -22.62 5.34
CA GLY A 33 -17.12 -23.49 6.49
C GLY A 33 -17.40 -24.96 6.14
N ASN A 34 -17.41 -25.34 4.86
CA ASN A 34 -17.68 -26.72 4.44
C ASN A 34 -16.37 -27.54 4.37
N PRO A 35 -16.10 -28.43 5.34
CA PRO A 35 -14.86 -29.20 5.37
C PRO A 35 -14.78 -30.24 4.25
N ASN A 36 -15.84 -30.47 3.48
CA ASN A 36 -15.88 -31.41 2.35
C ASN A 36 -15.98 -30.70 0.99
N ALA A 37 -15.81 -29.37 0.97
CA ALA A 37 -15.78 -28.59 -0.26
C ALA A 37 -14.72 -29.12 -1.25
N ASP A 38 -15.13 -29.25 -2.50
CA ASP A 38 -14.26 -29.57 -3.63
C ASP A 38 -13.82 -28.28 -4.33
N PHE A 39 -12.64 -27.78 -3.97
CA PHE A 39 -12.03 -26.60 -4.58
C PHE A 39 -11.38 -26.86 -5.95
N MET A 40 -11.41 -28.11 -6.42
CA MET A 40 -10.93 -28.54 -7.74
C MET A 40 -12.09 -28.81 -8.70
N LYS A 41 -13.34 -28.58 -8.27
CA LYS A 41 -14.55 -28.93 -9.00
C LYS A 41 -14.53 -28.40 -10.43
N ILE A 42 -14.86 -29.28 -11.37
CA ILE A 42 -14.96 -28.99 -12.81
C ILE A 42 -16.43 -29.07 -13.23
N SER A 43 -16.85 -28.12 -14.06
CA SER A 43 -18.19 -28.10 -14.62
C SER A 43 -18.35 -29.23 -15.62
N ALA A 44 -19.33 -30.10 -15.39
CA ALA A 44 -19.69 -31.15 -16.33
C ALA A 44 -20.19 -30.60 -17.69
N THR A 45 -20.69 -29.35 -17.71
CA THR A 45 -21.23 -28.71 -18.92
C THR A 45 -20.13 -28.07 -19.77
N THR A 46 -19.20 -27.34 -19.15
CA THR A 46 -18.19 -26.56 -19.89
C THR A 46 -16.81 -27.21 -19.91
N GLY A 47 -16.55 -28.17 -19.01
CA GLY A 47 -15.21 -28.73 -18.78
C GLY A 47 -14.24 -27.75 -18.11
N LEU A 48 -14.70 -26.55 -17.73
CA LEU A 48 -13.89 -25.54 -17.04
C LEU A 48 -14.02 -25.70 -15.52
N ARG A 49 -13.04 -25.20 -14.77
CA ARG A 49 -13.10 -25.13 -13.31
C ARG A 49 -14.33 -24.31 -12.88
N GLU A 50 -15.15 -24.87 -11.99
CA GLU A 50 -16.23 -24.13 -11.32
C GLU A 50 -15.67 -23.23 -10.22
N ASP A 51 -14.67 -23.72 -9.50
CA ASP A 51 -13.90 -22.90 -8.56
C ASP A 51 -12.64 -22.37 -9.24
N TRP A 52 -12.57 -21.07 -9.48
CA TRP A 52 -11.37 -20.41 -9.95
C TRP A 52 -10.56 -19.78 -8.80
N MET A 53 -10.83 -20.19 -7.56
CA MET A 53 -10.10 -19.77 -6.36
C MET A 53 -10.15 -18.26 -6.07
N GLY A 54 -11.29 -17.64 -6.38
CA GLY A 54 -11.59 -16.25 -6.10
C GLY A 54 -13.08 -15.98 -6.27
N ASN A 55 -13.55 -14.81 -5.86
CA ASN A 55 -14.98 -14.47 -5.95
C ASN A 55 -15.26 -13.12 -6.64
N ASP A 56 -14.21 -12.37 -6.97
CA ASP A 56 -14.24 -11.04 -7.62
C ASP A 56 -15.10 -9.99 -6.88
N LYS A 57 -15.47 -10.26 -5.63
CA LYS A 57 -16.28 -9.35 -4.82
C LYS A 57 -15.42 -8.19 -4.36
N ALA A 58 -16.00 -6.98 -4.43
CA ALA A 58 -15.40 -5.81 -3.83
C ALA A 58 -15.37 -5.99 -2.30
N THR A 59 -14.17 -6.16 -1.76
CA THR A 59 -13.90 -6.35 -0.32
C THR A 59 -13.30 -5.05 0.24
N PRO A 60 -13.77 -4.54 1.39
CA PRO A 60 -13.22 -3.34 2.01
C PRO A 60 -11.70 -3.45 2.20
N ALA A 61 -10.95 -2.41 1.85
CA ALA A 61 -9.51 -2.40 2.00
C ALA A 61 -9.09 -2.48 3.47
N SER A 62 -9.92 -1.99 4.39
CA SER A 62 -9.77 -2.17 5.84
C SER A 62 -9.86 -3.63 6.28
N GLU A 63 -10.62 -4.48 5.57
CA GLU A 63 -10.69 -5.93 5.83
C GLU A 63 -9.50 -6.67 5.21
N VAL A 64 -9.11 -6.30 3.97
CA VAL A 64 -7.98 -6.93 3.27
C VAL A 64 -6.64 -6.61 3.93
N GLY A 65 -6.52 -5.47 4.61
CA GLY A 65 -5.35 -5.10 5.42
C GLY A 65 -4.05 -4.85 4.65
N THR A 66 -4.06 -4.89 3.31
CA THR A 66 -2.91 -4.49 2.48
C THR A 66 -2.78 -2.96 2.42
N TYR A 67 -1.69 -2.47 1.83
CA TYR A 67 -1.39 -1.03 1.70
C TYR A 67 -2.51 -0.26 0.96
N ARG A 68 -3.43 0.31 1.74
CA ARG A 68 -4.72 0.85 1.28
C ARG A 68 -4.61 2.01 0.29
N CYS A 69 -3.47 2.69 0.17
CA CYS A 69 -3.34 3.82 -0.76
C CYS A 69 -3.63 3.43 -2.21
N ARG A 70 -3.37 2.16 -2.58
CA ARG A 70 -3.75 1.66 -3.91
C ARG A 70 -5.27 1.66 -4.11
N ALA A 71 -6.07 1.34 -3.09
CA ALA A 71 -7.53 1.38 -3.19
C ALA A 71 -8.10 2.79 -3.16
N LEU A 72 -7.32 3.80 -2.74
CA LEU A 72 -7.78 5.18 -2.56
C LEU A 72 -7.45 6.11 -3.73
N HIS A 73 -6.76 5.63 -4.78
CA HIS A 73 -6.41 6.48 -5.92
C HIS A 73 -7.67 7.01 -6.64
N SER A 74 -7.66 8.26 -7.08
CA SER A 74 -8.84 8.93 -7.64
C SER A 74 -8.79 9.17 -9.15
N ASN A 75 -7.76 8.73 -9.86
CA ASN A 75 -7.58 9.09 -11.28
C ASN A 75 -8.74 8.65 -12.21
N HIS A 76 -9.53 7.65 -11.82
CA HIS A 76 -10.67 7.11 -12.59
C HIS A 76 -12.04 7.68 -12.15
N MET A 77 -12.05 8.60 -11.19
CA MET A 77 -13.27 9.27 -10.75
C MET A 77 -13.71 10.31 -11.78
N SER A 78 -15.00 10.65 -11.78
CA SER A 78 -15.56 11.65 -12.69
C SER A 78 -14.81 12.99 -12.58
N GLY A 79 -14.48 13.59 -13.71
CA GLY A 79 -13.68 14.82 -13.83
C GLY A 79 -12.16 14.61 -13.74
N HIS A 80 -11.67 13.38 -13.66
CA HIS A 80 -10.24 13.07 -13.60
C HIS A 80 -9.72 12.42 -14.90
N ILE A 81 -8.39 12.40 -15.07
CA ILE A 81 -7.69 12.06 -16.32
C ILE A 81 -8.00 10.65 -16.90
N TRP A 82 -8.57 9.73 -16.12
CA TRP A 82 -8.94 8.39 -16.56
C TRP A 82 -10.42 8.06 -16.31
N GLU A 83 -11.30 9.07 -16.26
CA GLU A 83 -12.72 8.85 -15.98
C GLU A 83 -13.38 7.91 -16.98
N GLU A 84 -12.98 7.92 -18.25
CA GLU A 84 -13.58 7.10 -19.30
C GLU A 84 -13.29 5.60 -19.11
N TYR A 85 -12.29 5.28 -18.28
CA TYR A 85 -11.92 3.90 -17.91
C TYR A 85 -12.51 3.47 -16.55
N GLY A 86 -13.26 4.34 -15.88
CA GLY A 86 -13.92 4.05 -14.60
C GLY A 86 -15.28 3.37 -14.78
N SER A 87 -15.61 2.43 -13.90
CA SER A 87 -16.93 1.77 -13.89
C SER A 87 -17.94 2.58 -13.08
N GLU A 88 -19.12 2.85 -13.64
CA GLU A 88 -20.22 3.50 -12.91
C GLU A 88 -20.72 2.65 -11.73
N THR A 89 -20.67 1.31 -11.85
CA THR A 89 -21.01 0.41 -10.73
C THR A 89 -20.04 0.58 -9.57
N LEU A 90 -18.75 0.78 -9.87
CA LEU A 90 -17.76 1.12 -8.85
C LEU A 90 -18.06 2.49 -8.26
N ARG A 91 -18.35 3.51 -9.07
CA ARG A 91 -18.69 4.86 -8.58
C ARG A 91 -19.97 4.93 -7.75
N ALA A 92 -20.91 4.00 -7.95
CA ALA A 92 -22.12 3.90 -7.16
C ALA A 92 -21.90 3.23 -5.79
N GLN A 93 -20.78 2.51 -5.60
CA GLN A 93 -20.51 1.80 -4.37
C GLN A 93 -20.15 2.78 -3.23
N PRO A 94 -20.68 2.57 -2.01
CA PRO A 94 -20.26 3.38 -0.87
C PRO A 94 -18.76 3.20 -0.58
N PRO A 95 -18.08 4.23 -0.07
CA PRO A 95 -16.69 4.09 0.38
C PRO A 95 -16.58 3.14 1.57
N ASP A 96 -15.38 2.61 1.80
CA ASP A 96 -15.08 1.81 2.98
C ASP A 96 -15.26 2.66 4.26
N PRO A 97 -16.21 2.33 5.15
CA PRO A 97 -16.54 3.15 6.31
C PRO A 97 -15.44 3.20 7.37
N ASN A 98 -14.46 2.28 7.32
CA ASN A 98 -13.38 2.21 8.30
C ASN A 98 -12.13 3.00 7.88
N ILE A 99 -12.13 3.57 6.67
CA ILE A 99 -11.03 4.41 6.17
C ILE A 99 -11.41 5.88 6.37
N ARG A 100 -10.54 6.63 7.06
CA ARG A 100 -10.78 8.04 7.39
C ARG A 100 -10.39 8.99 6.26
N GLU A 101 -9.45 8.56 5.42
CA GLU A 101 -9.03 9.35 4.27
C GLU A 101 -10.19 9.54 3.28
N PRO A 102 -10.17 10.61 2.46
CA PRO A 102 -11.24 10.88 1.52
C PRO A 102 -11.51 9.67 0.58
N GLY A 103 -12.68 9.07 0.74
CA GLY A 103 -13.23 8.03 -0.11
C GLY A 103 -14.52 8.53 -0.77
N ASP A 104 -14.66 8.29 -2.08
CA ASP A 104 -15.88 8.48 -2.84
C ASP A 104 -16.00 7.39 -3.90
N GLY A 105 -17.21 7.23 -4.43
CA GLY A 105 -17.62 6.27 -5.45
C GLY A 105 -16.76 5.01 -5.60
N GLY A 106 -16.87 4.11 -4.64
CA GLY A 106 -16.26 2.78 -4.67
C GLY A 106 -14.77 2.70 -4.35
N ARG A 107 -14.08 3.84 -4.15
CA ARG A 107 -12.72 3.83 -3.60
C ARG A 107 -12.69 3.18 -2.22
N GLY A 108 -11.54 2.62 -1.87
CA GLY A 108 -11.34 1.91 -0.61
C GLY A 108 -11.70 0.42 -0.66
N HIS A 109 -11.88 -0.17 -1.85
CA HIS A 109 -12.14 -1.60 -2.01
C HIS A 109 -11.09 -2.28 -2.89
N TYR A 110 -10.85 -3.55 -2.63
CA TYR A 110 -10.09 -4.45 -3.51
C TYR A 110 -10.98 -5.56 -4.04
N ARG A 111 -10.63 -6.07 -5.21
CA ARG A 111 -11.11 -7.37 -5.68
C ARG A 111 -9.99 -8.37 -5.52
N ASN A 112 -10.33 -9.57 -5.04
CA ASN A 112 -9.32 -10.58 -4.81
C ASN A 112 -8.81 -11.16 -6.13
N ILE A 113 -7.55 -11.62 -6.11
CA ILE A 113 -6.93 -12.33 -7.21
C ILE A 113 -7.20 -13.82 -7.01
N SER A 114 -7.35 -14.55 -8.11
CA SER A 114 -7.40 -16.02 -8.10
C SER A 114 -6.18 -16.59 -7.38
N LEU A 115 -6.38 -17.58 -6.50
CA LEU A 115 -5.30 -18.35 -5.89
C LEU A 115 -4.85 -19.55 -6.72
N LEU A 116 -5.32 -19.69 -7.96
CA LEU A 116 -4.81 -20.71 -8.87
C LEU A 116 -3.31 -20.51 -9.09
N ASN A 117 -2.53 -21.57 -8.92
CA ASN A 117 -1.08 -21.54 -8.96
C ASN A 117 -0.47 -20.47 -8.04
N LEU A 118 -1.07 -20.19 -6.88
CA LEU A 118 -0.57 -19.18 -5.93
C LEU A 118 0.92 -19.36 -5.62
N TRP A 119 1.38 -20.61 -5.59
CA TRP A 119 2.78 -20.97 -5.37
C TRP A 119 3.76 -20.43 -6.42
N ALA A 120 3.28 -20.12 -7.63
CA ALA A 120 4.10 -19.57 -8.70
C ALA A 120 4.12 -18.03 -8.72
N HIS A 121 3.28 -17.38 -7.90
CA HIS A 121 3.05 -15.92 -7.93
C HIS A 121 3.49 -15.19 -6.65
N ALA A 122 4.13 -15.89 -5.70
CA ALA A 122 4.73 -15.26 -4.52
C ALA A 122 5.84 -14.24 -4.92
N PRO A 123 6.09 -13.17 -4.14
CA PRO A 123 5.44 -12.78 -2.87
C PRO A 123 3.98 -12.33 -3.02
N PHE A 124 3.26 -12.23 -1.90
CA PHE A 124 1.82 -12.01 -1.90
C PHE A 124 1.37 -10.55 -1.70
N MET A 125 0.06 -10.36 -1.85
CA MET A 125 -0.69 -9.09 -1.85
C MET A 125 -0.48 -8.26 -3.12
N HIS A 126 -1.34 -7.26 -3.32
CA HIS A 126 -1.33 -6.42 -4.54
C HIS A 126 -0.03 -5.64 -4.77
N ASN A 127 0.85 -5.56 -3.78
CA ASN A 127 2.14 -4.86 -3.83
C ASN A 127 3.34 -5.79 -3.63
N ASN A 128 3.15 -7.12 -3.63
CA ASN A 128 4.20 -8.12 -3.41
C ASN A 128 5.03 -7.89 -2.14
N ALA A 129 4.44 -7.26 -1.12
CA ALA A 129 5.18 -6.88 0.09
C ALA A 129 5.23 -8.00 1.14
N ILE A 130 4.36 -9.01 1.06
CA ILE A 130 4.34 -10.15 2.00
C ILE A 130 5.18 -11.30 1.44
N GLY A 131 6.38 -11.43 2.01
CA GLY A 131 7.42 -12.35 1.58
C GLY A 131 8.77 -11.63 1.54
N PRO A 132 9.86 -12.32 1.16
CA PRO A 132 11.16 -11.69 1.05
C PRO A 132 11.21 -10.67 -0.11
N GLU A 133 12.18 -9.77 -0.06
CA GLU A 133 12.47 -8.88 -1.19
C GLU A 133 13.13 -9.68 -2.30
N LEU A 134 12.62 -9.59 -3.52
CA LEU A 134 13.24 -10.27 -4.66
C LEU A 134 14.43 -9.46 -5.15
N CYS A 135 15.54 -10.12 -5.44
CA CYS A 135 16.64 -9.52 -6.17
C CYS A 135 17.10 -10.43 -7.31
N GLY A 136 17.69 -9.83 -8.32
CA GLY A 136 18.48 -10.56 -9.30
C GLY A 136 19.94 -10.58 -8.88
N ASN A 137 20.76 -11.27 -9.67
CA ASN A 137 22.21 -11.16 -9.61
C ASN A 137 22.70 -10.44 -10.87
N PRO A 138 22.53 -9.11 -10.97
CA PRO A 138 22.90 -8.40 -12.19
C PRO A 138 24.42 -8.46 -12.37
N ALA A 139 24.85 -8.72 -13.62
CA ALA A 139 26.27 -8.73 -13.97
C ALA A 139 26.95 -7.37 -13.64
N ASN A 140 26.22 -6.26 -13.81
CA ASN A 140 26.65 -4.95 -13.36
C ASN A 140 26.12 -4.68 -11.94
N LYS A 141 27.02 -4.62 -10.95
CA LYS A 141 26.68 -4.31 -9.56
C LYS A 141 26.04 -2.93 -9.37
N ALA A 142 26.28 -1.98 -10.27
CA ALA A 142 25.58 -0.68 -10.25
C ALA A 142 24.07 -0.82 -10.52
N ASN A 143 23.65 -1.91 -11.18
CA ASN A 143 22.24 -2.20 -11.46
C ASN A 143 21.59 -3.07 -10.38
N ASP A 144 22.27 -3.32 -9.26
CA ASP A 144 21.68 -4.02 -8.11
C ASP A 144 20.74 -3.07 -7.33
N PHE A 145 19.65 -2.69 -8.00
CA PHE A 145 18.68 -1.74 -7.46
C PHE A 145 18.01 -2.24 -6.19
N TYR A 146 17.96 -3.56 -5.96
CA TYR A 146 17.35 -4.14 -4.76
C TYR A 146 18.28 -4.06 -3.56
N ALA A 147 19.59 -4.35 -3.72
CA ALA A 147 20.57 -4.07 -2.68
C ALA A 147 20.65 -2.57 -2.35
N GLN A 148 20.39 -1.70 -3.32
CA GLN A 148 20.43 -0.25 -3.17
C GLN A 148 19.13 0.38 -2.63
N ARG A 149 18.04 -0.40 -2.46
CA ARG A 149 16.73 0.11 -2.01
C ARG A 149 16.25 -0.61 -0.76
N PRO A 150 16.90 -0.37 0.40
CA PRO A 150 16.43 -0.92 1.67
C PRO A 150 15.01 -0.43 1.96
N ARG A 151 14.16 -1.34 2.43
CA ARG A 151 12.76 -1.02 2.79
C ARG A 151 12.39 -1.44 4.21
N TYR A 152 13.20 -2.25 4.87
CA TYR A 152 12.89 -2.71 6.22
C TYR A 152 13.21 -1.61 7.23
N VAL A 153 12.25 -1.36 8.13
CA VAL A 153 12.32 -0.29 9.10
C VAL A 153 12.18 -0.78 10.53
N GLU A 154 12.70 -0.01 11.47
CA GLU A 154 12.36 -0.13 12.87
C GLU A 154 10.92 0.32 13.11
N ALA A 155 10.11 -0.53 13.74
CA ALA A 155 8.67 -0.28 13.93
C ALA A 155 8.37 0.95 14.80
N SER A 156 9.26 1.29 15.74
CA SER A 156 9.06 2.36 16.72
C SER A 156 9.07 3.76 16.10
N ASN A 157 9.90 3.98 15.09
CA ASN A 157 10.18 5.30 14.52
C ASN A 157 10.12 5.34 12.98
N ILE A 158 9.89 4.20 12.30
CA ILE A 158 9.87 4.11 10.82
C ILE A 158 11.18 4.64 10.23
N ARG A 159 12.31 4.22 10.82
CA ARG A 159 13.65 4.48 10.32
C ARG A 159 14.21 3.24 9.63
N LEU A 160 14.92 3.41 8.52
CA LEU A 160 15.59 2.29 7.84
C LEU A 160 16.49 1.54 8.83
N LEU A 161 16.39 0.21 8.83
CA LEU A 161 17.35 -0.61 9.55
C LEU A 161 18.75 -0.38 8.97
N PRO A 162 19.80 -0.40 9.82
CA PRO A 162 21.19 -0.40 9.37
C PRO A 162 21.46 -1.47 8.30
N PRO A 163 22.39 -1.26 7.36
CA PRO A 163 22.66 -2.19 6.26
C PRO A 163 22.92 -3.64 6.69
N ASP A 164 23.61 -3.84 7.82
CA ASP A 164 23.91 -5.15 8.42
C ASP A 164 22.67 -5.85 9.03
N LYS A 165 21.59 -5.08 9.25
CA LYS A 165 20.31 -5.57 9.78
C LYS A 165 19.21 -5.64 8.72
N GLN A 166 19.46 -5.18 7.49
CA GLN A 166 18.55 -5.41 6.38
C GLN A 166 18.57 -6.91 6.04
N PRO A 167 17.41 -7.60 6.03
CA PRO A 167 17.33 -8.96 5.53
C PRO A 167 17.92 -9.07 4.12
N ALA A 168 18.70 -10.13 3.88
CA ALA A 168 19.17 -10.45 2.55
C ALA A 168 17.98 -10.61 1.60
N CYS A 169 18.12 -10.07 0.40
CA CYS A 169 17.15 -10.28 -0.66
C CYS A 169 17.18 -11.75 -1.12
N PHE A 170 16.07 -12.22 -1.67
CA PHE A 170 15.89 -13.55 -2.21
C PHE A 170 16.22 -13.53 -3.70
N GLU A 171 17.27 -14.24 -4.09
CA GLU A 171 17.62 -14.40 -5.50
C GLU A 171 16.50 -15.16 -6.22
N TYR A 172 15.90 -14.51 -7.23
CA TYR A 172 14.77 -15.10 -7.93
C TYR A 172 15.22 -16.28 -8.80
N ASP A 173 14.87 -17.49 -8.38
CA ASP A 173 15.03 -18.71 -9.15
C ASP A 173 13.71 -19.11 -9.84
N PRO A 174 13.63 -19.05 -11.19
CA PRO A 174 12.43 -19.42 -11.93
C PRO A 174 12.23 -20.94 -12.05
N SER A 175 13.02 -21.78 -11.39
CA SER A 175 12.74 -23.22 -11.30
C SER A 175 11.50 -23.50 -10.46
N VAL A 176 10.98 -24.73 -10.54
CA VAL A 176 9.89 -25.18 -9.65
C VAL A 176 10.33 -25.11 -8.19
N ALA A 177 11.56 -25.54 -7.89
CA ALA A 177 12.10 -25.53 -6.54
C ALA A 177 12.25 -24.10 -5.99
N GLY A 178 12.77 -23.18 -6.80
CA GLY A 178 12.95 -21.77 -6.46
C GLY A 178 11.64 -21.06 -6.13
N ARG A 179 10.65 -21.17 -7.03
CA ARG A 179 9.32 -20.59 -6.79
C ARG A 179 8.63 -21.20 -5.58
N PHE A 180 8.74 -22.51 -5.40
CA PHE A 180 8.13 -23.18 -4.26
C PHE A 180 8.78 -22.79 -2.92
N GLU A 181 10.10 -22.54 -2.89
CA GLU A 181 10.78 -21.99 -1.72
C GLU A 181 10.33 -20.55 -1.42
N LEU A 182 10.22 -19.70 -2.45
CA LEU A 182 9.69 -18.34 -2.32
C LEU A 182 8.24 -18.33 -1.80
N TYR A 183 7.42 -19.25 -2.29
CA TYR A 183 6.06 -19.48 -1.82
C TYR A 183 6.02 -19.80 -0.33
N LYS A 184 6.83 -20.77 0.14
CA LYS A 184 6.88 -21.14 1.56
C LYS A 184 7.25 -19.97 2.46
N ARG A 185 8.26 -19.16 2.06
CA ARG A 185 8.65 -17.97 2.82
C ARG A 185 7.56 -16.89 2.85
N SER A 186 6.83 -16.75 1.74
CA SER A 186 5.73 -15.79 1.64
C SER A 186 4.51 -16.25 2.44
N MET A 187 4.24 -17.56 2.50
CA MET A 187 3.21 -18.15 3.37
C MET A 187 3.57 -18.00 4.85
N ASP A 188 4.83 -18.22 5.22
CA ASP A 188 5.29 -17.98 6.60
C ASP A 188 5.11 -16.51 6.99
N ALA A 189 5.50 -15.56 6.12
CA ALA A 189 5.28 -14.14 6.36
C ALA A 189 3.79 -13.77 6.46
N LEU A 190 2.92 -14.38 5.65
CA LEU A 190 1.48 -14.15 5.66
C LEU A 190 0.84 -14.65 6.96
N LEU A 191 1.17 -15.87 7.37
CA LEU A 191 0.56 -16.55 8.52
C LEU A 191 1.21 -16.19 9.86
N ASN A 192 2.38 -15.54 9.85
CA ASN A 192 3.08 -15.12 11.06
C ASN A 192 3.36 -13.61 11.06
N PRO A 193 2.31 -12.78 11.08
CA PRO A 193 2.47 -11.34 10.89
C PRO A 193 3.31 -10.65 11.97
N ALA A 194 3.32 -11.19 13.20
CA ALA A 194 4.16 -10.72 14.31
C ALA A 194 5.67 -10.96 14.11
N ARG A 195 6.05 -11.87 13.20
CA ARG A 195 7.47 -12.14 12.86
C ARG A 195 7.99 -11.23 11.75
N ARG A 196 7.12 -10.45 11.09
CA ARG A 196 7.53 -9.58 9.99
C ARG A 196 8.23 -8.33 10.51
N ILE A 197 9.28 -7.95 9.81
CA ILE A 197 9.86 -6.62 9.91
C ILE A 197 9.04 -5.69 8.98
N PRO A 198 8.54 -4.54 9.45
CA PRO A 198 7.76 -3.62 8.62
C PRO A 198 8.56 -3.16 7.41
N LYS A 199 7.89 -3.09 6.25
CA LYS A 199 8.43 -2.55 5.01
C LYS A 199 7.80 -1.20 4.73
N VAL A 200 8.61 -0.19 4.46
CA VAL A 200 8.18 1.15 4.09
C VAL A 200 9.12 1.70 3.02
N THR A 201 8.56 2.22 1.93
CA THR A 201 9.36 2.98 0.96
C THR A 201 9.69 4.37 1.52
N LEU A 202 10.94 4.53 1.95
CA LEU A 202 11.49 5.78 2.47
C LEU A 202 12.35 6.49 1.43
N LEU A 203 12.52 7.79 1.61
CA LEU A 203 13.63 8.50 1.00
C LEU A 203 14.93 7.96 1.61
N ASN A 204 15.91 7.65 0.76
CA ASN A 204 17.25 7.22 1.17
C ASN A 204 18.28 8.36 1.17
N GLN A 205 17.90 9.52 0.64
CA GLN A 205 18.69 10.74 0.57
C GLN A 205 17.77 11.95 0.47
N ASP A 206 18.30 13.13 0.78
CA ASP A 206 17.55 14.37 0.67
C ASP A 206 17.10 14.60 -0.78
N VAL A 207 15.81 14.85 -0.97
CA VAL A 207 15.24 15.13 -2.28
C VAL A 207 15.08 16.62 -2.43
N THR A 208 15.75 17.18 -3.44
CA THR A 208 15.69 18.60 -3.70
C THR A 208 14.88 18.91 -4.96
N LEU A 209 13.70 19.49 -4.74
CA LEU A 209 12.79 19.95 -5.79
C LEU A 209 13.13 21.38 -6.18
N ARG A 210 13.44 21.61 -7.45
CA ARG A 210 13.67 22.95 -8.03
C ARG A 210 12.40 23.38 -8.76
N ILE A 211 11.67 24.34 -8.20
CA ILE A 211 10.35 24.75 -8.69
C ILE A 211 10.44 26.17 -9.25
N GLY A 212 10.24 26.29 -10.57
CA GLY A 212 10.24 27.56 -11.30
C GLY A 212 10.87 27.43 -12.69
N PRO A 213 10.73 28.45 -13.55
CA PRO A 213 11.41 28.50 -14.83
C PRO A 213 12.91 28.32 -14.69
N LYS A 214 13.47 27.45 -15.53
CA LYS A 214 14.90 27.23 -15.64
C LYS A 214 15.38 27.97 -16.87
N LEU A 215 16.14 29.04 -16.67
CA LEU A 215 16.79 29.75 -17.75
C LEU A 215 18.11 29.10 -18.07
N TRP A 216 18.30 28.79 -19.35
CA TRP A 216 19.55 28.29 -19.89
C TRP A 216 20.13 29.36 -20.80
N ASP A 217 21.37 29.76 -20.54
CA ASP A 217 22.06 30.81 -21.30
C ASP A 217 22.93 30.25 -22.44
N GLY A 218 22.81 28.95 -22.73
CA GLY A 218 23.64 28.26 -23.73
C GLY A 218 24.97 27.72 -23.18
N THR A 219 25.27 27.91 -21.88
CA THR A 219 26.42 27.32 -21.18
C THR A 219 25.96 26.23 -20.20
N ASP A 220 26.88 25.54 -19.50
CA ASP A 220 26.48 24.55 -18.48
C ASP A 220 25.77 25.16 -17.26
N ARG A 221 25.61 26.49 -17.20
CA ARG A 221 24.93 27.18 -16.09
C ARG A 221 23.43 27.29 -16.33
N GLU A 222 22.68 26.65 -15.45
CA GLU A 222 21.22 26.78 -15.36
C GLU A 222 20.84 27.76 -14.24
N THR A 223 20.12 28.83 -14.57
CA THR A 223 19.59 29.79 -13.57
C THR A 223 18.14 29.44 -13.24
N LEU A 224 17.85 29.15 -11.97
CA LEU A 224 16.48 28.90 -11.49
C LEU A 224 15.81 30.24 -11.11
N LEU A 225 14.73 30.60 -11.82
CA LEU A 225 13.84 31.70 -11.44
C LEU A 225 12.71 31.17 -10.56
N GLY A 226 13.04 30.76 -9.34
CA GLY A 226 12.08 30.12 -8.45
C GLY A 226 12.67 29.80 -7.09
N PHE A 227 12.16 28.75 -6.45
CA PHE A 227 12.63 28.31 -5.14
C PHE A 227 13.05 26.84 -5.17
N GLN A 228 13.89 26.50 -4.20
CA GLN A 228 14.41 25.16 -4.01
C GLN A 228 13.84 24.61 -2.70
N LEU A 229 13.10 23.51 -2.78
CA LEU A 229 12.56 22.79 -1.63
C LEU A 229 13.38 21.52 -1.44
N THR A 230 14.16 21.47 -0.35
CA THR A 230 14.82 20.23 0.06
C THR A 230 13.98 19.53 1.11
N ILE A 231 13.51 18.34 0.77
CA ILE A 231 12.84 17.41 1.67
C ILE A 231 13.93 16.48 2.22
N PRO A 232 14.21 16.53 3.53
CA PRO A 232 15.21 15.64 4.10
C PRO A 232 14.72 14.20 4.07
N HIS A 233 15.64 13.24 4.02
CA HIS A 233 15.28 11.82 4.12
C HIS A 233 14.87 11.39 5.53
N GLU A 234 15.24 12.18 6.55
CA GLU A 234 14.94 11.95 7.96
C GLU A 234 14.51 13.27 8.63
N ILE A 235 13.50 13.22 9.50
CA ILE A 235 13.06 14.34 10.34
C ILE A 235 12.95 13.83 11.77
N ASP A 236 13.69 14.42 12.70
CA ASP A 236 13.68 14.07 14.13
C ASP A 236 13.86 12.56 14.40
N GLY A 237 14.79 11.92 13.70
CA GLY A 237 15.05 10.48 13.87
C GLY A 237 14.11 9.56 13.10
N ARG A 238 13.11 10.10 12.40
CA ARG A 238 12.10 9.34 11.64
C ARG A 238 12.31 9.47 10.14
N GLY A 239 12.26 8.33 9.44
CA GLY A 239 12.34 8.31 7.98
C GLY A 239 11.16 9.02 7.31
N VAL A 240 11.43 9.73 6.21
CA VAL A 240 10.41 10.37 5.39
C VAL A 240 9.93 9.38 4.33
N THR A 241 8.63 9.08 4.33
CA THR A 241 8.03 8.15 3.36
C THR A 241 7.94 8.80 1.98
N ALA A 242 8.32 8.07 0.93
CA ALA A 242 8.15 8.53 -0.44
C ALA A 242 6.66 8.78 -0.76
N GLY A 243 5.77 7.98 -0.16
CA GLY A 243 4.32 8.15 -0.23
C GLY A 243 3.84 9.51 0.28
N THR A 244 4.49 10.12 1.27
CA THR A 244 4.11 11.46 1.76
C THR A 244 4.15 12.51 0.64
N LEU A 245 5.17 12.45 -0.23
CA LEU A 245 5.28 13.38 -1.36
C LEU A 245 4.26 13.08 -2.45
N GLY A 246 4.08 11.79 -2.78
CA GLY A 246 3.12 11.37 -3.80
C GLY A 246 1.66 11.59 -3.43
N ASN A 247 1.33 11.49 -2.14
CA ASN A 247 -0.03 11.65 -1.63
C ASN A 247 -0.36 13.10 -1.25
N PHE A 248 0.60 14.02 -1.23
CA PHE A 248 0.34 15.41 -0.86
C PHE A 248 -0.59 16.10 -1.87
N GLN A 249 -1.76 16.49 -1.37
CA GLN A 249 -2.81 17.21 -2.10
C GLN A 249 -2.45 18.70 -2.26
N HIS A 250 -1.35 18.94 -2.97
CA HIS A 250 -0.76 20.26 -3.13
C HIS A 250 -1.70 21.26 -3.82
N LYS A 251 -2.56 20.80 -4.75
CA LYS A 251 -3.52 21.67 -5.44
C LYS A 251 -4.56 22.18 -4.46
N GLU A 252 -5.19 21.28 -3.72
CA GLU A 252 -6.18 21.58 -2.69
C GLU A 252 -5.58 22.46 -1.59
N PHE A 253 -4.36 22.15 -1.14
CA PHE A 253 -3.63 22.97 -0.19
C PHE A 253 -3.41 24.40 -0.69
N VAL A 254 -2.92 24.57 -1.93
CA VAL A 254 -2.68 25.90 -2.52
C VAL A 254 -3.99 26.66 -2.71
N VAL A 255 -5.06 26.00 -3.16
CA VAL A 255 -6.39 26.62 -3.31
C VAL A 255 -6.90 27.11 -1.96
N ASP A 256 -6.86 26.28 -0.92
CA ASP A 256 -7.28 26.67 0.42
C ASP A 256 -6.38 27.77 1.01
N LEU A 257 -5.08 27.74 0.75
CA LEU A 257 -4.13 28.78 1.16
C LEU A 257 -4.49 30.14 0.53
N VAL A 258 -4.80 30.16 -0.77
CA VAL A 258 -5.25 31.39 -1.46
C VAL A 258 -6.60 31.85 -0.90
N ARG A 259 -7.56 30.94 -0.72
CA ARG A 259 -8.90 31.24 -0.18
C ARG A 259 -8.86 31.72 1.26
N ALA A 260 -7.87 31.31 2.05
CA ALA A 260 -7.66 31.82 3.41
C ALA A 260 -7.39 33.34 3.41
N LYS A 261 -6.84 33.87 2.32
CA LYS A 261 -6.64 35.31 2.10
C LYS A 261 -7.81 35.97 1.38
N THR A 262 -8.31 35.37 0.31
CA THR A 262 -9.28 36.02 -0.61
C THR A 262 -10.74 35.81 -0.21
N ALA A 263 -11.07 34.69 0.44
CA ALA A 263 -12.42 34.32 0.83
C ALA A 263 -12.51 33.71 2.26
N PRO A 264 -11.92 34.35 3.30
CA PRO A 264 -11.82 33.77 4.64
C PRO A 264 -13.17 33.47 5.29
N LYS A 265 -14.22 34.25 5.00
CA LYS A 265 -15.57 34.05 5.54
C LYS A 265 -16.25 32.80 4.97
N VAL A 266 -15.78 32.29 3.84
CA VAL A 266 -16.32 31.10 3.17
C VAL A 266 -15.50 29.87 3.54
N LEU A 267 -14.17 29.96 3.48
CA LEU A 267 -13.29 28.82 3.71
C LEU A 267 -13.38 28.26 5.14
N GLY A 268 -13.46 29.12 6.17
CA GLY A 268 -13.51 28.68 7.57
C GLY A 268 -14.64 27.67 7.84
N PRO A 269 -15.91 28.04 7.56
CA PRO A 269 -17.05 27.13 7.69
C PRO A 269 -16.93 25.83 6.87
N GLU A 270 -16.36 25.89 5.66
CA GLU A 270 -16.14 24.71 4.83
C GLU A 270 -15.12 23.74 5.43
N LEU A 271 -14.02 24.27 5.98
CA LEU A 271 -13.01 23.46 6.66
C LEU A 271 -13.57 22.81 7.93
N GLU A 272 -14.39 23.53 8.70
CA GLU A 272 -15.09 22.98 9.87
C GLU A 272 -16.06 21.86 9.47
N LYS A 273 -16.79 22.01 8.37
CA LYS A 273 -17.65 20.95 7.83
C LYS A 273 -16.84 19.73 7.36
N ARG A 274 -15.71 19.96 6.68
CA ARG A 274 -14.87 18.90 6.09
C ARG A 274 -14.07 18.11 7.13
N LEU A 275 -13.54 18.80 8.14
CA LEU A 275 -12.56 18.24 9.08
C LEU A 275 -13.08 18.14 10.53
N GLY A 276 -14.30 18.60 10.79
CA GLY A 276 -14.83 18.83 12.13
C GLY A 276 -14.46 20.22 12.66
N ALA A 277 -15.26 20.71 13.63
CA ALA A 277 -15.15 22.09 14.11
C ALA A 277 -13.77 22.45 14.69
N GLU A 278 -13.18 21.56 15.49
CA GLU A 278 -11.88 21.81 16.13
C GLU A 278 -10.74 21.81 15.10
N THR A 279 -10.61 20.71 14.34
CA THR A 279 -9.58 20.56 13.31
C THR A 279 -9.72 21.63 12.22
N GLY A 280 -10.95 21.93 11.78
CA GLY A 280 -11.22 22.93 10.76
C GLY A 280 -10.78 24.32 11.18
N LYS A 281 -11.07 24.75 12.42
CA LYS A 281 -10.60 26.02 12.98
C LYS A 281 -9.08 26.07 13.05
N LYS A 282 -8.44 24.99 13.50
CA LYS A 282 -6.98 24.89 13.58
C LYS A 282 -6.34 25.02 12.19
N VAL A 283 -6.83 24.26 11.21
CA VAL A 283 -6.34 24.30 9.82
C VAL A 283 -6.53 25.70 9.23
N PHE A 284 -7.69 26.31 9.44
CA PHE A 284 -7.95 27.67 8.94
C PHE A 284 -6.99 28.70 9.54
N ALA A 285 -6.74 28.65 10.84
CA ALA A 285 -5.78 29.53 11.51
C ALA A 285 -4.34 29.31 10.97
N ASP A 286 -3.95 28.05 10.81
CA ASP A 286 -2.63 27.68 10.28
C ASP A 286 -2.44 28.15 8.83
N LEU A 287 -3.44 28.00 7.96
CA LEU A 287 -3.39 28.52 6.58
C LEU A 287 -3.20 30.03 6.55
N LYS A 288 -3.90 30.78 7.41
CA LYS A 288 -3.73 32.24 7.50
C LYS A 288 -2.33 32.64 7.99
N ALA A 289 -1.76 31.88 8.92
CA ALA A 289 -0.39 32.10 9.37
C ALA A 289 0.62 31.85 8.25
N ILE A 290 0.46 30.74 7.50
CA ILE A 290 1.31 30.41 6.35
C ILE A 290 1.28 31.54 5.31
N VAL A 291 0.11 32.12 5.00
CA VAL A 291 0.01 33.25 4.06
C VAL A 291 0.92 34.43 4.44
N GLY A 292 1.11 34.69 5.74
CA GLY A 292 2.05 35.73 6.22
C GLY A 292 3.52 35.32 6.12
N GLU A 293 3.80 34.03 6.29
CA GLU A 293 5.15 33.45 6.31
C GLU A 293 5.76 33.26 4.90
N VAL A 294 4.93 33.06 3.87
CA VAL A 294 5.35 32.83 2.46
C VAL A 294 5.94 34.08 1.79
N THR A 295 6.09 35.19 2.52
CA THR A 295 6.74 36.42 2.04
C THR A 295 8.27 36.31 1.93
N LYS A 296 8.88 35.23 2.43
CA LYS A 296 10.34 34.98 2.44
C LYS A 296 10.74 33.86 1.47
N PRO A 297 11.97 33.87 0.92
CA PRO A 297 12.53 32.70 0.24
C PRO A 297 12.45 31.46 1.15
N ASN A 298 11.98 30.33 0.63
CA ASN A 298 11.71 29.08 1.36
C ASN A 298 10.66 29.15 2.49
N GLY A 299 9.97 30.29 2.69
CA GLY A 299 9.03 30.47 3.80
C GLY A 299 7.90 29.44 3.83
N LEU A 300 7.44 28.96 2.67
CA LEU A 300 6.45 27.89 2.59
C LEU A 300 6.96 26.56 3.19
N VAL A 301 8.24 26.24 2.97
CA VAL A 301 8.85 25.00 3.44
C VAL A 301 8.93 25.00 4.95
N ASP A 302 9.43 26.08 5.53
CA ASP A 302 9.55 26.22 6.99
C ASP A 302 8.18 26.21 7.65
N ALA A 303 7.20 26.86 7.01
CA ALA A 303 5.83 26.89 7.48
C ALA A 303 5.17 25.50 7.49
N LEU A 304 5.43 24.65 6.48
CA LEU A 304 4.96 23.27 6.42
C LEU A 304 5.72 22.36 7.38
N LYS A 305 7.04 22.56 7.56
CA LYS A 305 7.84 21.83 8.55
C LYS A 305 7.33 22.07 9.98
N ALA A 306 6.92 23.30 10.29
CA ALA A 306 6.30 23.63 11.58
C ALA A 306 4.90 23.02 11.76
N ARG A 307 4.27 22.55 10.67
CA ARG A 307 2.87 22.07 10.64
C ARG A 307 2.76 20.74 9.89
N PRO A 308 3.49 19.69 10.30
CA PRO A 308 3.60 18.45 9.54
C PRO A 308 2.26 17.73 9.37
N TYR A 309 1.31 17.96 10.28
CA TYR A 309 -0.04 17.42 10.21
C TYR A 309 -0.82 17.88 8.97
N LEU A 310 -0.52 19.09 8.45
CA LEU A 310 -1.14 19.58 7.21
C LEU A 310 -0.78 18.66 6.04
N VAL A 311 0.48 18.24 5.94
CA VAL A 311 0.97 17.37 4.87
C VAL A 311 0.56 15.91 5.12
N LYS A 312 0.68 15.43 6.36
CA LYS A 312 0.52 14.00 6.67
C LYS A 312 -0.92 13.56 6.95
N GLN A 313 -1.84 14.48 7.24
CA GLN A 313 -3.19 14.14 7.68
C GLN A 313 -4.28 14.92 6.94
N VAL A 314 -4.10 16.24 6.78
CA VAL A 314 -5.17 17.11 6.23
C VAL A 314 -5.17 17.11 4.71
N TYR A 315 -4.00 17.33 4.11
CA TYR A 315 -3.80 17.41 2.66
C TYR A 315 -3.05 16.18 2.16
N SER A 316 -3.51 14.99 2.58
CA SER A 316 -2.99 13.72 2.09
C SER A 316 -4.10 12.87 1.52
N ALA A 317 -3.89 12.32 0.32
CA ALA A 317 -4.80 11.35 -0.29
C ALA A 317 -4.77 9.99 0.42
N CYS A 318 -3.69 9.67 1.13
CA CYS A 318 -3.56 8.43 1.89
C CYS A 318 -2.48 8.54 2.98
N THR A 319 -2.73 7.93 4.14
CA THR A 319 -1.83 7.99 5.30
C THR A 319 -1.23 6.63 5.68
N ALA A 320 -1.48 5.57 4.90
CA ALA A 320 -0.85 4.29 5.12
C ALA A 320 0.66 4.38 4.91
N GLU A 321 1.45 3.70 5.75
CA GLU A 321 2.91 3.71 5.67
C GLU A 321 3.48 2.31 5.48
N VAL A 322 2.98 1.32 6.23
CA VAL A 322 3.53 -0.04 6.21
C VAL A 322 2.94 -0.84 5.05
N GLU A 323 3.82 -1.30 4.17
CA GLU A 323 3.45 -1.93 2.91
C GLU A 323 3.08 -3.40 3.09
N ASN A 324 3.65 -4.07 4.10
CA ASN A 324 3.49 -5.49 4.36
C ASN A 324 2.60 -5.81 5.56
N GLU A 325 1.61 -4.97 5.89
CA GLU A 325 0.63 -5.27 6.95
C GLU A 325 -0.25 -6.48 6.60
N GLY A 326 -0.93 -6.48 5.45
CA GLY A 326 -1.80 -7.57 5.03
C GLY A 326 -2.96 -7.89 5.99
N HIS A 327 -3.82 -8.81 5.55
CA HIS A 327 -4.86 -9.35 6.40
C HIS A 327 -4.28 -10.24 7.50
N ARG A 328 -5.11 -10.54 8.50
CA ARG A 328 -4.77 -11.39 9.65
C ARG A 328 -5.37 -12.79 9.62
N PHE A 329 -6.13 -13.13 8.58
CA PHE A 329 -6.71 -14.47 8.44
C PHE A 329 -5.62 -15.56 8.53
N GLY A 330 -5.82 -16.50 9.46
CA GLY A 330 -4.90 -17.60 9.72
C GLY A 330 -3.78 -17.32 10.72
N GLU A 331 -3.67 -16.11 11.30
CA GLU A 331 -2.59 -15.78 12.24
C GLU A 331 -2.66 -16.60 13.55
N ASP A 332 -3.87 -16.91 14.00
CA ASP A 332 -4.14 -17.65 15.24
C ASP A 332 -4.04 -19.18 15.08
N LEU A 333 -3.79 -19.66 13.87
CA LEU A 333 -3.60 -21.09 13.62
C LEU A 333 -2.36 -21.60 14.34
N SER A 334 -2.43 -22.86 14.79
CA SER A 334 -1.25 -23.57 15.30
C SER A 334 -0.16 -23.66 14.22
N ASP A 335 1.11 -23.82 14.61
CA ASP A 335 2.20 -23.99 13.63
C ASP A 335 1.97 -25.21 12.71
N ALA A 336 1.32 -26.26 13.20
CA ALA A 336 0.95 -27.43 12.40
C ALA A 336 -0.15 -27.09 11.38
N ASP A 337 -1.18 -26.33 11.80
CA ASP A 337 -2.27 -25.91 10.91
C ASP A 337 -1.78 -24.91 9.86
N LYS A 338 -0.85 -24.01 10.20
CA LYS A 338 -0.21 -23.10 9.23
C LYS A 338 0.54 -23.88 8.14
N LYS A 339 1.27 -24.93 8.52
CA LYS A 339 1.93 -25.85 7.56
C LYS A 339 0.94 -26.62 6.71
N ALA A 340 -0.16 -27.10 7.30
CA ALA A 340 -1.22 -27.79 6.57
C ALA A 340 -1.88 -26.88 5.53
N LEU A 341 -2.25 -25.65 5.91
CA LEU A 341 -2.81 -24.65 5.00
C LEU A 341 -1.84 -24.31 3.86
N THR A 342 -0.54 -24.17 4.18
CA THR A 342 0.53 -24.01 3.18
C THR A 342 0.64 -25.21 2.24
N ALA A 343 0.47 -26.44 2.74
CA ALA A 343 0.49 -27.63 1.90
C ALA A 343 -0.69 -27.66 0.92
N PHE A 344 -1.90 -27.35 1.38
CA PHE A 344 -3.09 -27.33 0.54
C PHE A 344 -3.04 -26.23 -0.52
N LEU A 345 -2.67 -25.00 -0.13
CA LEU A 345 -2.58 -23.88 -1.07
C LEU A 345 -1.50 -24.10 -2.17
N ALA A 346 -0.52 -24.96 -1.93
CA ALA A 346 0.44 -25.37 -2.96
C ALA A 346 -0.13 -26.38 -3.98
N THR A 347 -1.29 -26.99 -3.70
CA THR A 347 -1.96 -27.89 -4.65
C THR A 347 -2.84 -27.16 -5.66
N LEU A 348 -3.22 -25.92 -5.33
CA LEU A 348 -4.05 -25.03 -6.13
C LEU A 348 -3.21 -24.29 -7.17
#